data_AF-A0A9D1YNG1-F1
#
_entry.id   AF-A0A9D1YNG1-F1
#
_cell.length_a   1.000
_cell.length_b   1.000
_cell.length_c   1.000
_cell.angle_alpha   90.00
_cell.angle_beta   90.00
_cell.angle_gamma   90.00
#
_symmetry.space_group_name_H-M   'P 1'
#
loop_
_entity.id
_entity.type
_entity.pdbx_description
1 polymer ?
#
loop_
_entity_poly.entity_id
_entity_poly.type
_entity_poly.pdbx_seq_one_letter_code
_entity_poly.pdbx_strand_id
1 'polypeptide(L)'
;MILMNLFLDGIYGFHDFSINFSYPKKIVNSIIDAEHLKGRERFRYKKAVVLMGANATGKTSLGKALLRIFEYMTGGNPSLLCEMVSSPKGTFSIDFVNGDYRLQRFSGEIDPVSNDVVIQYHTAEIGIMDSYGKCVKKLEDHTKEALRSAASLKRLTGGFQYRFAYPEIEKSLKLSGTGKNILLKTLRAVIGTLDPTLQDISLAKDLKDTFIIRRGNTEIIIQEGKLLNREVLSSGTAEGIDVSMFLAAMIARESSFYYCDEHFSYIQSDIEKRIFGIML
;
A
#
# COMPACT_ATOMS: atom_id res chain seq x y z
N MET A 1 -5.63 -6.05 -5.21
CA MET A 1 -5.86 -6.51 -3.84
C MET A 1 -6.51 -5.43 -2.98
N ILE A 2 -7.69 -5.74 -2.44
CA ILE A 2 -8.40 -4.95 -1.43
C ILE A 2 -8.23 -5.70 -0.11
N LEU A 3 -7.61 -5.04 0.88
CA LEU A 3 -7.42 -5.59 2.22
C LEU A 3 -8.74 -5.50 3.01
N MET A 4 -9.15 -6.62 3.62
CA MET A 4 -10.43 -6.73 4.35
C MET A 4 -10.22 -6.88 5.85
N ASN A 5 -9.19 -7.61 6.27
CA ASN A 5 -8.85 -7.81 7.68
C ASN A 5 -7.37 -8.13 7.82
N LEU A 6 -6.79 -7.72 8.95
CA LEU A 6 -5.48 -8.16 9.39
C LEU A 6 -5.55 -8.55 10.87
N PHE A 7 -4.91 -9.65 11.20
CA PHE A 7 -4.66 -10.12 12.56
C PHE A 7 -3.16 -10.36 12.72
N LEU A 8 -2.59 -9.91 13.84
CA LEU A 8 -1.19 -10.08 14.21
C LEU A 8 -1.09 -10.42 15.70
N ASP A 9 -0.31 -11.45 16.02
CA ASP A 9 -0.02 -11.84 17.40
C ASP A 9 1.45 -12.30 17.52
N GLY A 10 2.19 -11.73 18.46
CA GLY A 10 3.63 -11.98 18.63
C GLY A 10 4.52 -11.39 17.53
N ILE A 11 4.02 -10.40 16.77
CA ILE A 11 4.70 -9.80 15.60
C ILE A 11 4.95 -8.32 15.86
N TYR A 12 6.19 -7.84 15.79
CA TYR A 12 6.57 -6.44 16.01
C TYR A 12 5.94 -5.76 17.25
N GLY A 13 5.73 -6.54 18.33
CA GLY A 13 5.08 -6.07 19.57
C GLY A 13 3.55 -6.01 19.53
N PHE A 14 2.91 -6.41 18.43
CA PHE A 14 1.48 -6.63 18.38
C PHE A 14 1.13 -7.95 19.09
N HIS A 15 0.20 -7.87 20.04
CA HIS A 15 -0.37 -9.01 20.77
C HIS A 15 -1.88 -8.96 20.64
N ASP A 16 -2.49 -10.05 20.16
CA ASP A 16 -3.93 -10.14 19.86
C ASP A 16 -4.47 -8.91 19.10
N PHE A 17 -3.70 -8.40 18.14
CA PHE A 17 -4.08 -7.22 17.36
C PHE A 17 -4.96 -7.62 16.18
N SER A 18 -6.10 -6.95 16.02
CA SER A 18 -6.92 -7.08 14.82
C SER A 18 -7.43 -5.74 14.32
N ILE A 19 -7.39 -5.57 13.00
CA ILE A 19 -7.98 -4.43 12.30
C ILE A 19 -8.84 -4.90 11.14
N ASN A 20 -10.09 -4.44 11.13
CA ASN A 20 -11.06 -4.77 10.10
C ASN A 20 -11.34 -3.57 9.18
N PHE A 21 -11.20 -3.79 7.88
CA PHE A 21 -11.38 -2.78 6.84
C PHE A 21 -12.74 -2.87 6.15
N SER A 22 -13.67 -3.68 6.65
CA SER A 22 -15.06 -3.71 6.17
C SER A 22 -15.94 -2.68 6.89
N TYR A 23 -17.15 -2.49 6.35
CA TYR A 23 -18.23 -1.78 7.06
C TYR A 23 -19.38 -2.75 7.37
N PRO A 24 -19.88 -2.78 8.63
CA PRO A 24 -21.00 -3.63 8.99
C PRO A 24 -22.33 -3.14 8.38
N LYS A 25 -22.46 -1.83 8.17
CA LYS A 25 -23.64 -1.16 7.59
C LYS A 25 -23.22 -0.17 6.52
N LYS A 26 -24.14 0.21 5.64
CA LYS A 26 -23.91 1.27 4.66
C LYS A 26 -23.72 2.60 5.40
N ILE A 27 -22.69 3.35 5.05
CA ILE A 27 -22.52 4.73 5.53
C ILE A 27 -23.41 5.64 4.68
N VAL A 28 -24.22 6.45 5.35
CA VAL A 28 -25.02 7.50 4.73
C VAL A 28 -24.15 8.76 4.66
N ASN A 29 -24.15 9.48 3.54
CA ASN A 29 -23.35 10.69 3.32
C ASN A 29 -21.82 10.47 3.40
N SER A 30 -21.31 9.32 2.92
CA SER A 30 -19.86 9.17 2.73
C SER A 30 -19.39 10.16 1.66
N ILE A 31 -18.27 10.84 1.93
CA ILE A 31 -17.57 11.67 0.95
C ILE A 31 -16.78 10.82 -0.06
N ILE A 32 -16.55 9.54 0.25
CA ILE A 32 -15.84 8.60 -0.60
C ILE A 32 -16.87 7.74 -1.32
N ASP A 33 -16.97 7.92 -2.63
CA ASP A 33 -17.94 7.20 -3.43
C ASP A 33 -17.58 5.72 -3.62
N ALA A 34 -18.62 4.90 -3.78
CA ALA A 34 -18.54 3.49 -4.16
C ALA A 34 -17.60 2.63 -3.28
N GLU A 35 -17.63 2.79 -1.95
CA GLU A 35 -16.93 1.96 -0.95
C GLU A 35 -17.51 0.52 -0.83
N HIS A 36 -17.60 -0.14 -1.97
CA HIS A 36 -18.08 -1.51 -2.12
C HIS A 36 -17.49 -2.15 -3.36
N LEU A 37 -17.52 -3.48 -3.40
CA LEU A 37 -17.10 -4.22 -4.57
C LEU A 37 -18.11 -4.00 -5.70
N LYS A 38 -17.64 -3.74 -6.93
CA LYS A 38 -18.49 -3.44 -8.08
C LYS A 38 -19.41 -4.63 -8.40
N GLY A 39 -20.72 -4.41 -8.50
CA GLY A 39 -21.73 -5.47 -8.70
C GLY A 39 -22.05 -6.29 -7.44
N ARG A 40 -21.53 -5.85 -6.28
CA ARG A 40 -21.55 -6.53 -4.99
C ARG A 40 -21.68 -5.49 -3.87
N GLU A 41 -22.69 -4.64 -3.94
CA GLU A 41 -22.85 -3.41 -3.13
C GLU A 41 -23.01 -3.67 -1.62
N ARG A 42 -23.30 -4.92 -1.24
CA ARG A 42 -23.34 -5.37 0.16
C ARG A 42 -21.97 -5.75 0.72
N PHE A 43 -20.99 -6.01 -0.14
CA PHE A 43 -19.62 -6.25 0.22
C PHE A 43 -18.86 -4.92 0.27
N ARG A 44 -18.83 -4.31 1.46
CA ARG A 44 -18.34 -2.94 1.68
C ARG A 44 -16.97 -2.94 2.33
N TYR A 45 -16.12 -2.00 1.93
CA TYR A 45 -14.76 -1.87 2.43
C TYR A 45 -14.31 -0.41 2.46
N LYS A 46 -13.39 -0.10 3.36
CA LYS A 46 -12.74 1.21 3.50
C LYS A 46 -11.75 1.38 2.34
N LYS A 47 -11.96 2.38 1.48
CA LYS A 47 -11.03 2.68 0.37
C LYS A 47 -9.81 3.48 0.82
N ALA A 48 -10.03 4.43 1.72
CA ALA A 48 -8.99 5.25 2.32
C ALA A 48 -9.00 5.05 3.84
N VAL A 49 -7.82 4.85 4.41
CA VAL A 49 -7.65 4.64 5.86
C VAL A 49 -6.53 5.54 6.32
N VAL A 50 -6.82 6.41 7.29
CA VAL A 50 -5.82 7.25 7.94
C VAL A 50 -5.53 6.65 9.30
N LEU A 51 -4.28 6.25 9.53
CA LEU A 51 -3.81 5.72 10.79
C LEU A 51 -3.17 6.85 11.60
N MET A 52 -3.81 7.23 12.71
CA MET A 52 -3.33 8.28 13.60
C MET A 52 -2.91 7.69 14.94
N GLY A 53 -1.89 8.27 15.55
CA GLY A 53 -1.38 7.85 16.85
C GLY A 53 -0.04 8.53 17.15
N ALA A 54 0.38 8.51 18.42
CA ALA A 54 1.66 9.07 18.84
C ALA A 54 2.85 8.36 18.15
N ASN A 55 4.06 8.92 18.32
CA ASN A 55 5.26 8.28 17.80
C ASN A 55 5.46 6.90 18.45
N ALA A 56 6.04 5.95 17.70
CA ALA A 56 6.29 4.57 18.14
C ALA A 56 5.05 3.75 18.55
N THR A 57 3.83 4.13 18.17
CA THR A 57 2.61 3.34 18.44
C THR A 57 2.34 2.21 17.42
N GLY A 58 3.35 1.81 16.65
CA GLY A 58 3.24 0.68 15.72
C GLY A 58 2.69 0.98 14.32
N LYS A 59 2.48 2.25 13.92
CA LYS A 59 2.05 2.62 12.55
C LYS A 59 3.04 2.08 11.50
N THR A 60 4.31 2.40 11.64
CA THR A 60 5.37 1.90 10.75
C THR A 60 5.50 0.38 10.83
N SER A 61 5.39 -0.21 12.02
CA SER A 61 5.43 -1.66 12.23
C SER A 61 4.30 -2.39 11.50
N LEU A 62 3.09 -1.83 11.48
CA LEU A 62 1.94 -2.38 10.74
C LEU A 62 2.21 -2.42 9.24
N GLY A 63 2.73 -1.31 8.70
CA GLY A 63 3.13 -1.24 7.30
C GLY A 63 4.23 -2.25 6.97
N LYS A 64 5.26 -2.36 7.81
CA LYS A 64 6.34 -3.34 7.67
C LYS A 64 5.78 -4.77 7.68
N ALA A 65 4.87 -5.10 8.61
CA ALA A 65 4.23 -6.41 8.65
C ALA A 65 3.48 -6.75 7.34
N LEU A 66 2.68 -5.81 6.83
CA LEU A 66 1.96 -6.00 5.56
C LEU A 66 2.91 -6.23 4.39
N LEU A 67 4.00 -5.46 4.30
CA LEU A 67 5.01 -5.63 3.26
C LEU A 67 5.62 -7.03 3.28
N ARG A 68 6.07 -7.49 4.45
CA ARG A 68 6.71 -8.81 4.61
C ARG A 68 5.74 -9.95 4.29
N ILE A 69 4.47 -9.82 4.67
CA ILE A 69 3.41 -10.76 4.30
C ILE A 69 3.22 -10.80 2.78
N PHE A 70 3.18 -9.66 2.11
CA PHE A 70 3.03 -9.61 0.65
C PHE A 70 4.25 -10.17 -0.10
N GLU A 71 5.46 -9.92 0.40
CA GLU A 71 6.69 -10.50 -0.13
C GLU A 71 6.69 -12.02 0.03
N TYR A 72 6.23 -12.54 1.17
CA TYR A 72 6.06 -13.98 1.36
C TYR A 72 5.02 -14.57 0.41
N MET A 73 3.86 -13.93 0.22
CA MET A 73 2.82 -14.41 -0.70
C MET A 73 3.31 -14.48 -2.17
N THR A 74 4.33 -13.71 -2.54
CA THR A 74 4.84 -13.62 -3.91
C THR A 74 6.14 -14.41 -4.13
N GLY A 75 7.00 -14.50 -3.12
CA GLY A 75 8.32 -15.14 -3.19
C GLY A 75 8.50 -16.38 -2.31
N GLY A 76 7.63 -16.59 -1.32
CA GLY A 76 7.64 -17.76 -0.42
C GLY A 76 8.82 -17.82 0.55
N ASN A 77 9.59 -16.74 0.71
CA ASN A 77 10.78 -16.73 1.55
C ASN A 77 10.40 -16.48 3.04
N PRO A 78 10.54 -17.50 3.93
CA PRO A 78 10.16 -17.37 5.34
C PRO A 78 11.06 -16.43 6.15
N SER A 79 12.30 -16.18 5.73
CA SER A 79 13.26 -15.37 6.50
C SER A 79 12.74 -13.98 6.82
N LEU A 80 12.08 -13.34 5.86
CA LEU A 80 11.53 -11.99 6.01
C LEU A 80 10.36 -11.94 7.01
N LEU A 81 9.62 -13.04 7.17
CA LEU A 81 8.56 -13.15 8.19
C LEU A 81 9.14 -13.44 9.58
N CYS A 82 10.18 -14.27 9.65
CA CYS A 82 10.85 -14.60 10.91
C CYS A 82 11.48 -13.37 11.56
N GLU A 83 12.01 -12.42 10.76
CA GLU A 83 12.51 -11.12 11.24
C GLU A 83 11.46 -10.29 11.99
N MET A 84 10.16 -10.56 11.80
CA MET A 84 9.10 -9.82 12.46
C MET A 84 8.79 -10.31 13.88
N VAL A 85 9.27 -11.50 14.25
CA VAL A 85 8.88 -12.20 15.47
C VAL A 85 10.00 -12.13 16.50
N SER A 86 9.70 -11.60 17.68
CA SER A 86 10.64 -11.54 18.82
C SER A 86 10.32 -12.54 19.94
N SER A 87 9.23 -13.30 19.77
CA SER A 87 8.69 -14.32 20.68
C SER A 87 9.02 -15.73 20.13
N PRO A 88 8.89 -16.83 20.90
CA PRO A 88 9.05 -18.19 20.37
C PRO A 88 8.21 -18.49 19.12
N LYS A 89 7.04 -17.86 18.97
CA LYS A 89 6.17 -17.96 17.79
C LYS A 89 5.43 -16.66 17.53
N GLY A 90 5.08 -16.42 16.26
CA GLY A 90 4.20 -15.34 15.84
C GLY A 90 3.13 -15.84 14.90
N THR A 91 1.93 -15.26 14.94
CA THR A 91 0.81 -15.65 14.09
C THR A 91 0.28 -14.44 13.35
N PHE A 92 -0.05 -14.62 12.06
CA PHE A 92 -0.78 -13.62 11.30
C PHE A 92 -1.96 -14.24 10.55
N SER A 93 -2.96 -13.42 10.25
CA SER A 93 -4.01 -13.73 9.29
C SER A 93 -4.39 -12.49 8.51
N ILE A 94 -4.50 -12.63 7.20
CA ILE A 94 -4.87 -11.56 6.29
C ILE A 94 -6.03 -12.00 5.40
N ASP A 95 -7.07 -11.17 5.36
CA ASP A 95 -8.20 -11.35 4.46
C ASP A 95 -8.14 -10.32 3.36
N PHE A 96 -8.30 -10.74 2.11
CA PHE A 96 -8.26 -9.83 0.97
C PHE A 96 -9.11 -10.34 -0.21
N VAL A 97 -9.36 -9.43 -1.15
CA VAL A 97 -10.01 -9.71 -2.43
C VAL A 97 -9.07 -9.27 -3.55
N ASN A 98 -8.84 -10.09 -4.58
CA ASN A 98 -7.84 -9.78 -5.60
C ASN A 98 -8.38 -9.81 -7.03
N GLY A 99 -9.25 -8.84 -7.35
CA GLY A 99 -9.78 -8.63 -8.71
C GLY A 99 -10.87 -9.63 -9.11
N ASP A 100 -10.93 -10.77 -8.44
CA ASP A 100 -12.00 -11.75 -8.52
C ASP A 100 -13.06 -11.54 -7.43
N TYR A 101 -14.14 -12.27 -7.58
CA TYR A 101 -15.29 -12.25 -6.70
C TYR A 101 -15.15 -13.26 -5.56
N ARG A 102 -13.95 -13.34 -4.97
CA ARG A 102 -13.57 -14.33 -3.98
C ARG A 102 -12.86 -13.65 -2.81
N LEU A 103 -13.35 -13.91 -1.59
CA LEU A 103 -12.64 -13.59 -0.37
C LEU A 103 -11.57 -14.66 -0.16
N GLN A 104 -10.36 -14.23 0.11
CA GLN A 104 -9.22 -15.10 0.36
C GLN A 104 -8.68 -14.78 1.75
N ARG A 105 -8.41 -15.82 2.54
CA ARG A 105 -7.74 -15.73 3.84
C ARG A 105 -6.43 -16.48 3.76
N PHE A 106 -5.35 -15.77 4.02
CA PHE A 106 -4.02 -16.34 4.15
C PHE A 106 -3.57 -16.16 5.60
N SER A 107 -3.16 -17.23 6.26
CA SER A 107 -2.64 -17.19 7.63
C SER A 107 -1.37 -18.01 7.73
N GLY A 108 -0.54 -17.65 8.71
CA GLY A 108 0.70 -18.36 8.98
C GLY A 108 1.04 -18.33 10.46
N GLU A 109 1.53 -19.46 10.95
CA GLU A 109 2.25 -19.58 12.22
C GLU A 109 3.75 -19.59 11.90
N ILE A 110 4.46 -18.58 12.39
CA ILE A 110 5.88 -18.32 12.14
C ILE A 110 6.68 -18.89 13.30
N ASP A 111 7.63 -19.76 12.98
CA ASP A 111 8.65 -20.26 13.90
C ASP A 111 10.02 -19.68 13.51
N PRO A 112 10.49 -18.61 14.18
CA PRO A 112 11.76 -17.98 13.86
C PRO A 112 12.97 -18.88 14.18
N VAL A 113 12.83 -19.90 15.04
CA VAL A 113 13.94 -20.80 15.41
C VAL A 113 14.23 -21.79 14.29
N SER A 114 13.19 -22.36 13.69
CA SER A 114 13.32 -23.28 12.55
C SER A 114 13.36 -22.56 11.19
N ASN A 115 13.17 -21.24 11.18
CA ASN A 115 13.01 -20.43 9.97
C ASN A 115 11.89 -20.98 9.06
N ASP A 116 10.80 -21.40 9.68
CA ASP A 116 9.66 -22.05 9.02
C ASP A 116 8.35 -21.29 9.27
N VAL A 117 7.41 -21.47 8.35
CA VAL A 117 6.08 -20.87 8.43
C VAL A 117 5.04 -21.91 8.02
N VAL A 118 4.20 -22.30 8.97
CA VAL A 118 3.06 -23.18 8.71
C VAL A 118 1.92 -22.34 8.18
N ILE A 119 1.65 -22.44 6.88
CA ILE A 119 0.61 -21.66 6.23
C ILE A 119 -0.74 -22.37 6.17
N GLN A 120 -1.80 -21.57 6.16
CA GLN A 120 -3.15 -21.98 5.86
C GLN A 120 -3.76 -21.04 4.84
N TYR A 121 -4.58 -21.58 3.93
CA TYR A 121 -5.20 -20.81 2.87
C TYR A 121 -6.66 -21.20 2.70
N HIS A 122 -7.55 -20.24 2.89
CA HIS A 122 -8.99 -20.45 2.77
C HIS A 122 -9.60 -19.49 1.77
N THR A 123 -10.70 -19.89 1.13
CA THR A 123 -11.42 -19.01 0.20
C THR A 123 -12.93 -19.12 0.35
N ALA A 124 -13.64 -18.08 -0.09
CA ALA A 124 -15.09 -18.07 -0.19
C ALA A 124 -15.52 -17.26 -1.40
N GLU A 125 -16.40 -17.80 -2.23
CA GLU A 125 -17.06 -17.00 -3.27
C GLU A 125 -17.88 -15.89 -2.62
N ILE A 126 -17.76 -14.68 -3.11
CA ILE A 126 -18.60 -13.57 -2.70
C ILE A 126 -19.85 -13.63 -3.56
N GLY A 127 -21.05 -13.65 -2.97
CA GLY A 127 -22.32 -13.55 -3.70
C GLY A 127 -22.83 -12.10 -3.80
N ILE A 128 -23.84 -11.86 -4.65
CA ILE A 128 -24.48 -10.53 -4.79
C ILE A 128 -25.00 -10.00 -3.46
N MET A 129 -25.52 -10.90 -2.62
CA MET A 129 -26.15 -10.56 -1.35
C MET A 129 -25.23 -10.73 -0.13
N ASP A 130 -23.95 -10.96 -0.38
CA ASP A 130 -22.97 -11.21 0.68
C ASP A 130 -22.33 -9.93 1.19
N SER A 131 -22.13 -9.91 2.49
CA SER A 131 -21.20 -9.00 3.15
C SER A 131 -19.89 -9.73 3.45
N TYR A 132 -18.85 -8.98 3.81
CA TYR A 132 -17.61 -9.57 4.32
C TYR A 132 -17.87 -10.60 5.43
N GLY A 133 -18.67 -10.24 6.44
CA GLY A 133 -18.99 -11.13 7.55
C GLY A 133 -19.74 -12.41 7.15
N LYS A 134 -20.55 -12.39 6.08
CA LYS A 134 -21.15 -13.61 5.53
C LYS A 134 -20.12 -14.50 4.85
N CYS A 135 -19.19 -13.91 4.10
CA CYS A 135 -18.13 -14.65 3.41
C CYS A 135 -17.19 -15.35 4.41
N VAL A 136 -16.83 -14.68 5.52
CA VAL A 136 -16.00 -15.28 6.58
C VAL A 136 -16.61 -16.57 7.15
N LYS A 137 -17.94 -16.64 7.26
CA LYS A 137 -18.65 -17.83 7.79
C LYS A 137 -18.66 -19.03 6.85
N LYS A 138 -18.32 -18.85 5.59
CA LYS A 138 -18.34 -19.89 4.55
C LYS A 138 -16.97 -20.07 3.89
N LEU A 139 -15.91 -19.72 4.61
CA LEU A 139 -14.53 -19.99 4.17
C LEU A 139 -14.30 -21.49 4.11
N GLU A 140 -13.81 -21.95 2.96
CA GLU A 140 -13.43 -23.34 2.69
C GLU A 140 -11.91 -23.46 2.68
N ASP A 141 -11.39 -24.57 3.21
CA ASP A 141 -9.95 -24.84 3.30
C ASP A 141 -9.38 -25.34 1.96
N HIS A 142 -8.40 -24.61 1.43
CA HIS A 142 -7.65 -24.92 0.22
C HIS A 142 -6.14 -25.06 0.51
N THR A 143 -5.75 -25.25 1.77
CA THR A 143 -4.35 -25.30 2.20
C THR A 143 -3.55 -26.37 1.47
N LYS A 144 -4.14 -27.57 1.30
CA LYS A 144 -3.52 -28.66 0.55
C LYS A 144 -3.22 -28.30 -0.91
N GLU A 145 -4.06 -27.47 -1.53
CA GLU A 145 -3.88 -27.01 -2.91
C GLU A 145 -2.81 -25.93 -3.00
N ALA A 146 -2.78 -25.02 -2.03
CA ALA A 146 -1.78 -23.97 -1.92
C ALA A 146 -0.37 -24.52 -1.70
N LEU A 147 -0.25 -25.60 -0.92
CA LEU A 147 1.02 -26.26 -0.59
C LEU A 147 1.52 -27.27 -1.64
N ARG A 148 0.80 -27.50 -2.75
CA ARG A 148 1.23 -28.48 -3.77
C ARG A 148 2.57 -28.15 -4.41
N SER A 149 2.89 -26.86 -4.56
CA SER A 149 4.17 -26.41 -5.09
C SER A 149 4.42 -24.94 -4.73
N ALA A 150 5.69 -24.51 -4.79
CA ALA A 150 6.06 -23.10 -4.56
C ALA A 150 5.30 -22.10 -5.44
N ALA A 151 4.90 -22.50 -6.66
CA ALA A 151 4.11 -21.65 -7.56
C ALA A 151 2.59 -21.70 -7.30
N SER A 152 2.09 -22.68 -6.55
CA SER A 152 0.65 -22.91 -6.37
C SER A 152 0.01 -21.80 -5.54
N LEU A 153 0.64 -21.37 -4.44
CA LEU A 153 0.16 -20.25 -3.63
C LEU A 153 0.02 -18.98 -4.47
N LYS A 154 1.08 -18.59 -5.19
CA LYS A 154 1.07 -17.40 -6.07
C LYS A 154 -0.01 -17.46 -7.14
N ARG A 155 -0.27 -18.64 -7.71
CA ARG A 155 -1.33 -18.85 -8.69
C ARG A 155 -2.73 -18.70 -8.06
N LEU A 156 -2.92 -19.22 -6.84
CA LEU A 156 -4.21 -19.15 -6.15
C LEU A 156 -4.53 -17.73 -5.66
N THR A 157 -3.53 -17.04 -5.10
CA THR A 157 -3.66 -15.65 -4.61
C THR A 157 -3.85 -14.65 -5.75
N GLY A 158 -3.31 -15.00 -6.93
CA GLY A 158 -3.29 -14.14 -8.10
C GLY A 158 -2.21 -13.07 -8.01
N GLY A 159 -1.83 -12.52 -9.16
CA GLY A 159 -0.89 -11.40 -9.20
C GLY A 159 -1.52 -10.16 -8.55
N PHE A 160 -0.76 -9.47 -7.71
CA PHE A 160 -1.12 -8.15 -7.21
C PHE A 160 0.13 -7.27 -7.16
N GLN A 161 -0.10 -5.98 -7.38
CA GLN A 161 0.92 -4.95 -7.25
C GLN A 161 0.60 -4.12 -6.03
N TYR A 162 1.63 -3.74 -5.29
CA TYR A 162 1.53 -2.92 -4.10
C TYR A 162 2.63 -1.86 -4.13
N ARG A 163 2.38 -0.74 -3.45
CA ARG A 163 3.38 0.31 -3.26
C ARG A 163 3.43 0.70 -1.80
N PHE A 164 4.62 0.61 -1.23
CA PHE A 164 4.91 1.15 0.07
C PHE A 164 5.86 2.35 -0.09
N ALA A 165 5.51 3.47 0.52
CA ALA A 165 6.34 4.66 0.59
C ALA A 165 6.77 4.87 2.03
N TYR A 166 8.05 4.60 2.29
CA TYR A 166 8.76 4.91 3.53
C TYR A 166 10.03 5.69 3.20
N PRO A 167 10.62 6.39 4.18
CA PRO A 167 11.98 6.92 4.03
C PRO A 167 13.02 5.84 3.69
N GLU A 168 12.88 4.63 4.24
CA GLU A 168 13.85 3.53 4.17
C GLU A 168 13.73 2.63 2.94
N ILE A 169 12.60 2.65 2.21
CA ILE A 169 12.36 1.76 1.06
C ILE A 169 12.68 2.49 -0.24
N GLU A 170 13.47 1.83 -1.10
CA GLU A 170 13.92 2.40 -2.36
C GLU A 170 12.74 2.79 -3.26
N LYS A 171 12.67 4.09 -3.58
CA LYS A 171 11.56 4.74 -4.28
C LYS A 171 11.66 4.56 -5.79
N SER A 172 11.96 3.36 -6.28
CA SER A 172 12.02 3.15 -7.73
C SER A 172 10.62 3.26 -8.34
N LEU A 173 10.48 4.14 -9.34
CA LEU A 173 9.22 4.39 -10.05
C LEU A 173 9.44 4.04 -11.51
N LYS A 174 8.91 2.88 -11.94
CA LYS A 174 8.92 2.49 -13.35
C LYS A 174 7.78 3.20 -14.07
N LEU A 175 8.04 4.39 -14.60
CA LEU A 175 7.02 5.22 -15.25
C LEU A 175 6.80 4.79 -16.70
N SER A 176 5.59 4.34 -17.03
CA SER A 176 5.12 4.22 -18.42
C SER A 176 4.89 5.61 -19.06
N GLY A 177 4.75 5.70 -20.39
CA GLY A 177 4.53 6.98 -21.08
C GLY A 177 3.34 7.78 -20.56
N THR A 178 2.21 7.11 -20.24
CA THR A 178 1.04 7.74 -19.59
C THR A 178 1.35 8.17 -18.16
N GLY A 179 2.12 7.38 -17.42
CA GLY A 179 2.57 7.69 -16.06
C GLY A 179 3.40 8.98 -15.99
N LYS A 180 4.20 9.28 -17.02
CA LYS A 180 5.01 10.51 -17.06
C LYS A 180 4.17 11.78 -17.09
N ASN A 181 3.12 11.80 -17.89
CA ASN A 181 2.22 12.95 -17.99
C ASN A 181 1.40 13.14 -16.71
N ILE A 182 0.98 12.04 -16.08
CA ILE A 182 0.32 12.08 -14.77
C ILE A 182 1.27 12.66 -13.73
N LEU A 183 2.49 12.13 -13.65
CA LEU A 183 3.50 12.62 -12.70
C LEU A 183 3.82 14.11 -12.91
N LEU A 184 4.00 14.55 -14.16
CA LEU A 184 4.23 15.97 -14.46
C LEU A 184 3.10 16.87 -13.93
N LYS A 185 1.83 16.46 -14.15
CA LYS A 185 0.66 17.20 -13.65
C LYS A 185 0.61 17.20 -12.12
N THR A 186 0.87 16.05 -11.49
CA THR A 186 0.87 15.92 -10.03
C THR A 186 1.99 16.75 -9.40
N LEU A 187 3.21 16.70 -9.94
CA LEU A 187 4.34 17.52 -9.49
C LEU A 187 3.99 19.01 -9.56
N ARG A 188 3.42 19.49 -10.68
CA ARG A 188 2.99 20.89 -10.80
C ARG A 188 1.93 21.27 -9.76
N ALA A 189 0.96 20.39 -9.51
CA ALA A 189 -0.10 20.65 -8.55
C ALA A 189 0.41 20.72 -7.10
N VAL A 190 1.25 19.75 -6.70
CA VAL A 190 1.73 19.62 -5.31
C VAL A 190 2.89 20.59 -5.04
N ILE A 191 3.94 20.55 -5.87
CA ILE A 191 5.12 21.40 -5.68
C ILE A 191 4.78 22.87 -5.88
N GLY A 192 3.98 23.20 -6.90
CA GLY A 192 3.55 24.58 -7.11
C GLY A 192 2.74 25.17 -5.96
N THR A 193 2.20 24.32 -5.07
CA THR A 193 1.55 24.74 -3.81
C THR A 193 2.55 24.86 -2.67
N LEU A 194 3.48 23.91 -2.54
CA LEU A 194 4.48 23.86 -1.45
C LEU A 194 5.58 24.92 -1.60
N ASP A 195 6.05 25.12 -2.82
CA ASP A 195 7.10 26.07 -3.16
C ASP A 195 6.71 26.79 -4.46
N PRO A 196 6.04 27.96 -4.35
CA PRO A 196 5.61 28.73 -5.50
C PRO A 196 6.75 29.17 -6.44
N THR A 197 8.02 29.06 -6.01
CA THR A 197 9.18 29.38 -6.85
C THR A 197 9.53 28.27 -7.84
N LEU A 198 8.97 27.06 -7.66
CA LEU A 198 9.27 25.86 -8.44
C LEU A 198 8.17 25.54 -9.48
N GLN A 199 7.85 26.50 -10.34
CA GLN A 199 6.80 26.34 -11.37
C GLN A 199 7.32 25.74 -12.68
N ASP A 200 8.61 25.91 -12.99
CA ASP A 200 9.20 25.36 -14.22
C ASP A 200 9.55 23.89 -14.01
N ILE A 201 8.58 23.03 -14.31
CA ILE A 201 8.73 21.57 -14.31
C ILE A 201 8.58 21.05 -15.73
N SER A 202 9.62 20.35 -16.20
CA SER A 202 9.70 19.82 -17.55
C SER A 202 10.21 18.38 -17.58
N LEU A 203 9.81 17.64 -18.62
CA LEU A 203 10.37 16.32 -18.91
C LEU A 203 11.62 16.51 -19.78
N ALA A 204 12.73 15.87 -19.41
CA ALA A 204 13.92 15.85 -20.24
C ALA A 204 13.66 15.04 -21.52
N LYS A 205 14.05 15.57 -22.68
CA LYS A 205 13.83 14.91 -23.97
C LYS A 205 14.82 13.76 -24.22
N ASP A 206 16.05 13.93 -23.75
CA ASP A 206 17.19 13.06 -24.10
C ASP A 206 17.59 12.12 -22.96
N LEU A 207 16.89 12.17 -21.82
CA LEU A 207 17.17 11.36 -20.63
C LEU A 207 15.96 10.48 -20.28
N LYS A 208 16.25 9.22 -19.96
CA LYS A 208 15.22 8.25 -19.60
C LYS A 208 14.58 8.60 -18.25
N ASP A 209 13.27 8.78 -18.28
CA ASP A 209 12.40 8.97 -17.10
C ASP A 209 12.90 10.08 -16.17
N THR A 210 13.38 11.18 -16.77
CA THR A 210 13.96 12.31 -16.05
C THR A 210 13.05 13.54 -16.10
N PHE A 211 12.75 14.09 -14.93
CA PHE A 211 12.09 15.37 -14.75
C PHE A 211 13.10 16.39 -14.23
N ILE A 212 13.02 17.59 -14.76
CA ILE A 212 13.85 18.73 -14.37
C ILE A 212 12.93 19.81 -13.83
N ILE A 213 13.18 20.20 -12.58
CA ILE A 213 12.55 21.35 -11.94
C ILE A 213 13.60 22.46 -11.88
N ARG A 214 13.30 23.63 -12.46
CA ARG A 214 14.24 24.75 -12.48
C ARG A 214 13.89 25.82 -11.46
N ARG A 215 14.91 26.29 -10.76
CA ARG A 215 14.85 27.44 -9.84
C ARG A 215 16.01 28.38 -10.14
N GLY A 216 15.75 29.39 -10.97
CA GLY A 216 16.82 30.26 -11.48
C GLY A 216 17.88 29.43 -12.22
N ASN A 217 19.11 29.45 -11.73
CA ASN A 217 20.24 28.70 -12.31
C ASN A 217 20.40 27.28 -11.71
N THR A 218 19.54 26.88 -10.77
CA THR A 218 19.59 25.54 -10.15
C THR A 218 18.62 24.60 -10.85
N GLU A 219 19.10 23.43 -11.23
CA GLU A 219 18.27 22.33 -11.73
C GLU A 219 18.16 21.24 -10.66
N ILE A 220 16.94 20.87 -10.32
CA ILE A 220 16.62 19.76 -9.44
C ILE A 220 16.19 18.59 -10.34
N ILE A 221 16.87 17.46 -10.19
CA ILE A 221 16.70 16.31 -11.08
C ILE A 221 15.98 15.18 -10.34
N ILE A 222 14.91 14.70 -10.96
CA ILE A 222 14.24 13.45 -10.58
C ILE A 222 14.47 12.47 -11.71
N GLN A 223 15.23 11.41 -11.46
CA GLN A 223 15.57 10.40 -12.46
C GLN A 223 15.11 9.02 -11.99
N GLU A 224 14.34 8.32 -12.82
CA GLU A 224 13.82 6.97 -12.52
C GLU A 224 13.09 6.88 -11.16
N GLY A 225 12.43 7.97 -10.75
CA GLY A 225 11.73 8.06 -9.46
C GLY A 225 12.60 8.47 -8.27
N LYS A 226 13.89 8.70 -8.48
CA LYS A 226 14.82 9.13 -7.45
C LYS A 226 15.11 10.62 -7.57
N LEU A 227 14.89 11.35 -6.49
CA LEU A 227 15.35 12.72 -6.33
C LEU A 227 16.86 12.72 -6.06
N LEU A 228 17.65 13.27 -6.98
CA LEU A 228 19.12 13.20 -6.90
C LEU A 228 19.73 14.29 -6.01
N ASN A 229 19.25 15.52 -6.15
CA ASN A 229 19.78 16.70 -5.46
C ASN A 229 18.80 17.13 -4.37
N ARG A 230 18.70 16.34 -3.30
CA ARG A 230 17.72 16.60 -2.23
C ARG A 230 18.14 17.76 -1.33
N GLU A 231 19.44 17.96 -1.18
CA GLU A 231 20.09 18.96 -0.34
C GLU A 231 19.82 20.42 -0.76
N VAL A 232 19.42 20.66 -2.02
CA VAL A 232 19.08 22.01 -2.50
C VAL A 232 17.63 22.41 -2.18
N LEU A 233 16.84 21.51 -1.58
CA LEU A 233 15.44 21.70 -1.26
C LEU A 233 15.22 21.77 0.26
N SER A 234 14.16 22.48 0.66
CA SER A 234 13.64 22.34 2.02
C SER A 234 13.11 20.91 2.24
N SER A 235 13.10 20.44 3.49
CA SER A 235 12.55 19.11 3.82
C SER A 235 11.10 18.95 3.35
N GLY A 236 10.26 19.99 3.53
CA GLY A 236 8.87 19.98 3.08
C GLY A 236 8.73 19.91 1.55
N THR A 237 9.59 20.61 0.79
CA THR A 237 9.58 20.54 -0.68
C THR A 237 10.04 19.17 -1.18
N ALA A 238 11.10 18.61 -0.57
CA ALA A 238 11.60 17.29 -0.92
C ALA A 238 10.56 16.19 -0.64
N GLU A 239 9.88 16.26 0.51
CA GLU A 239 8.77 15.34 0.81
C GLU A 239 7.56 15.56 -0.08
N GLY A 240 7.27 16.82 -0.46
CA GLY A 240 6.28 17.13 -1.47
C GLY A 240 6.50 16.40 -2.79
N ILE A 241 7.76 16.30 -3.23
CA ILE A 241 8.14 15.53 -4.42
C ILE A 241 7.85 14.03 -4.21
N ASP A 242 8.21 13.48 -3.06
CA ASP A 242 7.94 12.08 -2.71
C ASP A 242 6.45 11.76 -2.71
N VAL A 243 5.64 12.63 -2.10
CA VAL A 243 4.18 12.50 -2.08
C VAL A 243 3.60 12.65 -3.50
N SER A 244 4.12 13.57 -4.31
CA SER A 244 3.71 13.71 -5.72
C SER A 244 3.91 12.41 -6.51
N MET A 245 5.05 11.76 -6.29
CA MET A 245 5.39 10.48 -6.91
C MET A 245 4.45 9.36 -6.46
N PHE A 246 4.13 9.31 -5.17
CA PHE A 246 3.17 8.35 -4.62
C PHE A 246 1.76 8.56 -5.20
N LEU A 247 1.28 9.82 -5.23
CA LEU A 247 -0.03 10.18 -5.78
C LEU A 247 -0.13 9.90 -7.27
N ALA A 248 0.92 10.21 -8.04
CA ALA A 248 0.96 9.91 -9.46
C ALA A 248 0.79 8.40 -9.72
N ALA A 249 1.46 7.56 -8.93
CA ALA A 249 1.33 6.10 -9.01
C ALA A 249 -0.09 5.63 -8.67
N MET A 250 -0.76 6.29 -7.71
CA MET A 250 -2.17 6.03 -7.38
C MET A 250 -3.12 6.40 -8.53
N ILE A 251 -2.97 7.60 -9.08
CA ILE A 251 -3.80 8.10 -10.20
C ILE A 251 -3.60 7.24 -11.44
N ALA A 252 -2.36 6.82 -11.71
CA ALA A 252 -2.02 5.92 -12.81
C ALA A 252 -2.49 4.47 -12.57
N ARG A 253 -2.97 4.13 -11.37
CA ARG A 253 -3.42 2.78 -10.97
C ARG A 253 -2.35 1.71 -11.22
N GLU A 254 -1.09 2.04 -10.98
CA GLU A 254 0.06 1.12 -11.14
C GLU A 254 0.07 -0.01 -10.12
N SER A 255 -0.59 0.20 -8.98
CA SER A 255 -0.71 -0.76 -7.90
C SER A 255 -2.14 -0.90 -7.47
N SER A 256 -2.41 -1.99 -6.77
CA SER A 256 -3.73 -2.31 -6.23
C SER A 256 -3.85 -2.01 -4.73
N PHE A 257 -2.71 -1.89 -4.05
CA PHE A 257 -2.62 -1.50 -2.64
C PHE A 257 -1.53 -0.43 -2.48
N TYR A 258 -1.80 0.57 -1.65
CA TYR A 258 -0.92 1.69 -1.40
C TYR A 258 -0.81 1.96 0.10
N TYR A 259 0.40 2.12 0.60
CA TYR A 259 0.69 2.48 1.98
C TYR A 259 1.75 3.58 2.00
N CYS A 260 1.50 4.64 2.76
CA CYS A 260 2.38 5.78 2.88
C CYS A 260 2.57 6.09 4.36
N ASP A 261 3.82 6.22 4.80
CA ASP A 261 4.18 6.57 6.16
C ASP A 261 5.21 7.68 6.17
N GLU A 262 5.16 8.54 7.19
CA GLU A 262 6.09 9.65 7.48
C GLU A 262 6.32 10.71 6.38
N HIS A 263 5.75 10.58 5.18
CA HIS A 263 5.92 11.55 4.08
C HIS A 263 5.09 12.84 4.18
N PHE A 264 4.18 12.91 5.15
CA PHE A 264 3.35 14.09 5.39
C PHE A 264 3.83 14.93 6.59
N SER A 265 4.93 14.51 7.23
CA SER A 265 5.39 15.10 8.49
C SER A 265 5.72 16.58 8.40
N TYR A 266 6.20 17.05 7.23
CA TYR A 266 6.53 18.45 6.98
C TYR A 266 5.58 19.12 5.98
N ILE A 267 4.39 18.53 5.75
CA ILE A 267 3.37 19.07 4.83
C ILE A 267 2.30 19.83 5.63
N GLN A 268 1.95 21.03 5.18
CA GLN A 268 0.90 21.84 5.82
C GLN A 268 -0.49 21.24 5.58
N SER A 269 -1.39 21.36 6.56
CA SER A 269 -2.71 20.67 6.54
C SER A 269 -3.65 21.10 5.41
N ASP A 270 -3.51 22.31 4.88
CA ASP A 270 -4.23 22.77 3.68
C ASP A 270 -3.77 22.00 2.42
N ILE A 271 -2.48 21.69 2.35
CA ILE A 271 -1.88 20.89 1.28
C ILE A 271 -2.27 19.42 1.43
N GLU A 272 -2.28 18.89 2.66
CA GLU A 272 -2.83 17.55 2.95
C GLU A 272 -4.27 17.42 2.44
N LYS A 273 -5.15 18.38 2.77
CA LYS A 273 -6.54 18.39 2.28
C LYS A 273 -6.63 18.39 0.77
N ARG A 274 -5.78 19.18 0.09
CA ARG A 274 -5.74 19.22 -1.38
C ARG A 274 -5.28 17.89 -1.96
N ILE A 275 -4.28 17.27 -1.34
CA ILE A 275 -3.77 15.94 -1.71
C ILE A 275 -4.87 14.88 -1.55
N PHE A 276 -5.56 14.86 -0.41
CA PHE A 276 -6.70 13.97 -0.21
C PHE A 276 -7.82 14.22 -1.23
N GLY A 277 -8.09 15.48 -1.58
CA GLY A 277 -9.06 15.83 -2.63
C GLY A 277 -8.66 15.38 -4.04
N ILE A 278 -7.37 15.12 -4.29
CA ILE A 278 -6.90 14.52 -5.56
C ILE A 278 -7.03 12.98 -5.51
N MET A 279 -6.98 12.38 -4.32
CA MET A 279 -7.06 10.93 -4.12
C MET A 279 -8.49 10.37 -4.18
N LEU A 280 -9.48 11.18 -3.78
CA LEU A 280 -10.90 10.81 -3.66
C LEU A 280 -11.67 11.14 -4.94
#